data_AF-A0A923AT98-F1
#
_entry.id   AF-A0A923AT98-F1
#
_cell.length_a   1.000
_cell.length_b   1.000
_cell.length_c   1.000
_cell.angle_alpha   90.00
_cell.angle_beta   90.00
_cell.angle_gamma   90.00
#
_symmetry.space_group_name_H-M   'P 1'
#
loop_
_entity.id
_entity.type
_entity.pdbx_description
1 polymer ?
#
loop_
_entity_poly.entity_id
_entity_poly.type
_entity_poly.pdbx_seq_one_letter_code
_entity_poly.pdbx_strand_id
1 'polypeptide(L)'
;MASGAQELGELPVSRDDEVGELLGSFNSLVRQRRKDEAELKLAANVFDNAMDGVVVTDLGARILSVNPAFTEITGYSAAEVVGRTPRLLRSEHHGPGFYRSLWQSLLRDGRWEGEIWNRRKNGEVFLEWLSIGVVTDKDGQPMRYVGVFNDITEMRRKDENIRHLAFHDPLTGLANRALLLDRLEHGIDLARRDRCRIGVIFIDLDRFKVINDSLGHDVGDELLRQTANRLAGCLRESDTIARIGGDEFVVLIKDRGELSDYAALAEKIIATVGEPLEVCGHAMRTGASVGIACYPEDGEEVVVLMKHADAAMYAAKAAGRGTYRFFQKAMTERAVHRLKLEMELRNAVANGDLELHYQPQVALAGGELCGVEALVRWRHPQLGLVPPSDFIPLAEETGLIGPLGDWVLAEACRQLALWQAQGLAVPRVAVNLSALQLQQGDLVERIVGLARRHGIAPAALEIELTESAVMANPEYISRVFARLRNLGVRIAIDDFGTGYSSLAYLRRLPIDTLKVDRSFVMNADRDEGDAQIVRTIIALAHSLHLEVVAEGVESEAQAAFLRSCGCATVQGFLYARPLPAPALEAWLSERDAQRRAGAGEFDDSGDSGGSSGPGGELSFA
;
A
#
# COMPACT_ATOMS: atom_id res chain seq x y z
N MET A 1 -69.12 -5.65 48.49
CA MET A 1 -69.96 -6.85 48.35
C MET A 1 -69.11 -7.93 47.69
N ALA A 2 -68.40 -8.71 48.49
CA ALA A 2 -67.59 -9.83 48.01
C ALA A 2 -68.50 -11.06 47.91
N SER A 3 -68.85 -11.47 46.69
CA SER A 3 -69.57 -12.72 46.46
C SER A 3 -68.61 -13.87 46.77
N GLY A 4 -68.82 -14.52 47.90
CA GLY A 4 -68.14 -15.75 48.26
C GLY A 4 -68.49 -16.87 47.27
N ALA A 5 -67.53 -17.22 46.42
CA ALA A 5 -67.45 -18.55 45.86
C ALA A 5 -66.51 -19.35 46.79
N GLN A 6 -67.10 -20.03 47.77
CA GLN A 6 -66.38 -20.97 48.62
C GLN A 6 -65.91 -22.13 47.72
N GLU A 7 -64.60 -22.32 47.58
CA GLU A 7 -64.05 -23.47 46.85
C GLU A 7 -64.65 -24.76 47.42
N LEU A 8 -65.35 -25.52 46.59
CA LEU A 8 -65.88 -26.83 46.95
C LEU A 8 -64.70 -27.78 47.21
N GLY A 9 -64.33 -27.94 48.48
CA GLY A 9 -63.33 -28.91 48.92
C GLY A 9 -63.85 -30.34 48.89
N GLU A 10 -62.93 -31.30 48.81
CA GLU A 10 -63.27 -32.72 48.90
C GLU A 10 -63.99 -33.01 50.23
N LEU A 11 -65.11 -33.73 50.17
CA LEU A 11 -65.88 -34.09 51.35
C LEU A 11 -65.32 -35.39 51.97
N PRO A 12 -65.21 -35.48 53.31
CA PRO A 12 -64.65 -36.65 53.96
C PRO A 12 -65.57 -37.87 53.78
N VAL A 13 -65.07 -38.91 53.10
CA VAL A 13 -65.75 -40.21 52.98
C VAL A 13 -65.41 -41.02 54.23
N SER A 14 -66.37 -41.15 55.16
CA SER A 14 -66.13 -41.83 56.47
C SER A 14 -67.02 -43.06 56.72
N ARG A 15 -67.84 -43.47 55.74
CA ARG A 15 -68.78 -44.60 55.88
C ARG A 15 -68.88 -45.38 54.57
N ASP A 16 -68.93 -46.72 54.66
CA ASP A 16 -69.25 -47.64 53.55
C ASP A 16 -70.78 -47.82 53.46
N ASP A 17 -71.49 -46.71 53.23
CA ASP A 17 -72.93 -46.67 52.98
C ASP A 17 -73.24 -45.94 51.67
N GLU A 18 -74.51 -45.90 51.24
CA GLU A 18 -74.94 -45.20 50.01
C GLU A 18 -74.52 -43.72 49.99
N VAL A 19 -74.35 -43.10 51.16
CA VAL A 19 -73.88 -41.72 51.30
C VAL A 19 -72.37 -41.63 51.04
N GLY A 20 -71.59 -42.61 51.50
CA GLY A 20 -70.18 -42.76 51.17
C GLY A 20 -69.90 -42.90 49.67
N GLU A 21 -70.68 -43.71 48.95
CA GLU A 21 -70.55 -43.90 47.50
C GLU A 21 -70.89 -42.62 46.71
N LEU A 22 -71.94 -41.89 47.12
CA LEU A 22 -72.32 -40.59 46.54
C LEU A 22 -71.23 -39.53 46.77
N LEU A 23 -70.64 -39.48 47.97
CA LEU A 23 -69.53 -38.58 48.29
C LEU A 23 -68.26 -38.93 47.51
N GLY A 24 -67.98 -40.23 47.29
CA GLY A 24 -66.90 -40.70 46.42
C GLY A 24 -67.09 -40.25 44.96
N SER A 25 -68.30 -40.38 44.43
CA SER A 25 -68.65 -39.93 43.07
C SER A 25 -68.56 -38.41 42.91
N PHE A 26 -69.02 -37.66 43.92
CA PHE A 26 -68.91 -36.20 43.95
C PHE A 26 -67.44 -35.73 43.98
N ASN A 27 -66.60 -36.33 44.83
CA ASN A 27 -65.17 -36.02 44.87
C ASN A 27 -64.44 -36.41 43.57
N SER A 28 -64.86 -37.47 42.89
CA SER A 28 -64.36 -37.84 41.56
C SER A 28 -64.70 -36.77 40.51
N LEU A 29 -65.94 -36.27 40.53
CA LEU A 29 -66.39 -35.21 39.63
C LEU A 29 -65.69 -33.86 39.91
N VAL A 30 -65.46 -33.52 41.18
CA VAL A 30 -64.67 -32.33 41.56
C VAL A 30 -63.21 -32.46 41.11
N ARG A 31 -62.60 -33.65 41.24
CA ARG A 31 -61.25 -33.93 40.73
C ARG A 31 -61.17 -33.84 39.21
N GLN A 32 -62.12 -34.42 38.50
CA GLN A 32 -62.19 -34.35 37.04
C GLN A 32 -62.34 -32.90 36.57
N ARG A 33 -63.26 -32.13 37.16
CA ARG A 33 -63.46 -30.73 36.82
C ARG A 33 -62.22 -29.88 37.10
N ARG A 34 -61.54 -30.10 38.23
CA ARG A 34 -60.27 -29.41 38.54
C ARG A 34 -59.18 -29.75 37.54
N LYS A 35 -59.12 -31.01 37.10
CA LYS A 35 -58.17 -31.45 36.08
C LYS A 35 -58.46 -30.78 34.73
N ASP A 36 -59.72 -30.77 34.29
CA ASP A 36 -60.15 -30.13 33.05
C ASP A 36 -59.89 -28.61 33.09
N GLU A 37 -60.19 -27.94 34.22
CA GLU A 37 -59.91 -26.51 34.42
C GLU A 37 -58.40 -26.21 34.43
N ALA A 38 -57.58 -27.09 35.03
CA ALA A 38 -56.13 -26.96 35.02
C ALA A 38 -55.54 -27.16 33.61
N GLU A 39 -56.04 -28.14 32.86
CA GLU A 39 -55.66 -28.39 31.45
C GLU A 39 -56.04 -27.21 30.55
N LEU A 40 -57.25 -26.65 30.73
CA LEU A 40 -57.70 -25.48 29.96
C LEU A 40 -56.85 -24.24 30.26
N LYS A 41 -56.52 -24.01 31.53
CA LYS A 41 -55.61 -22.92 31.95
C LYS A 41 -54.20 -23.11 31.39
N LEU A 42 -53.69 -24.34 31.36
CA LEU A 42 -52.40 -24.65 30.78
C LEU A 42 -52.39 -24.37 29.28
N ALA A 43 -53.41 -24.82 28.54
CA ALA A 43 -53.56 -24.56 27.11
C ALA A 43 -53.67 -23.06 26.79
N ALA A 44 -54.44 -22.31 27.58
CA ALA A 44 -54.54 -20.86 27.44
C ALA A 44 -53.20 -20.16 27.70
N ASN A 45 -52.47 -20.57 28.75
CA ASN A 45 -51.14 -20.03 29.03
C ASN A 45 -50.13 -20.32 27.91
N VAL A 46 -50.17 -21.51 27.32
CA VAL A 46 -49.31 -21.84 26.16
C VAL A 46 -49.65 -20.97 24.95
N PHE A 47 -50.93 -20.74 24.69
CA PHE A 47 -51.38 -19.86 23.60
C PHE A 47 -50.94 -18.40 23.82
N ASP A 48 -51.13 -17.88 25.03
CA ASP A 48 -50.84 -16.47 25.36
C ASP A 48 -49.34 -16.16 25.48
N ASN A 49 -48.52 -17.15 25.87
CA ASN A 49 -47.06 -17.00 26.01
C ASN A 49 -46.27 -17.56 24.81
N ALA A 50 -46.95 -18.02 23.75
CA ALA A 50 -46.27 -18.42 22.52
C ALA A 50 -45.59 -17.21 21.87
N MET A 51 -44.32 -17.37 21.47
CA MET A 51 -43.56 -16.34 20.76
C MET A 51 -43.99 -16.21 19.29
N ASP A 52 -44.55 -17.28 18.73
CA ASP A 52 -45.09 -17.28 17.37
C ASP A 52 -46.51 -16.72 17.35
N GLY A 53 -46.84 -16.00 16.27
CA GLY A 53 -48.19 -15.50 16.03
C GLY A 53 -49.14 -16.65 15.75
N VAL A 54 -50.19 -16.79 16.55
CA VAL A 54 -51.22 -17.82 16.37
C VAL A 54 -52.53 -17.16 15.98
N VAL A 55 -53.16 -17.67 14.92
CA VAL A 55 -54.48 -17.25 14.45
C VAL A 55 -55.38 -18.47 14.27
N VAL A 56 -56.57 -18.42 14.84
CA VAL A 56 -57.59 -19.47 14.69
C VAL A 56 -58.74 -18.91 13.88
N THR A 57 -59.20 -19.67 12.88
CA THR A 57 -60.29 -19.25 12.00
C THR A 57 -61.38 -20.31 11.88
N ASP A 58 -62.58 -19.90 11.47
CA ASP A 58 -63.62 -20.81 11.01
C ASP A 58 -63.30 -21.40 9.61
N LEU A 59 -64.16 -22.28 9.10
CA LEU A 59 -64.00 -22.86 7.76
C LEU A 59 -64.15 -21.84 6.61
N GLY A 60 -64.69 -20.65 6.89
CA GLY A 60 -64.75 -19.52 5.96
C GLY A 60 -63.51 -18.59 6.05
N ALA A 61 -62.48 -19.00 6.78
CA ALA A 61 -61.28 -18.22 7.07
C ALA A 61 -61.55 -16.89 7.80
N ARG A 62 -62.63 -16.81 8.60
CA ARG A 62 -62.87 -15.69 9.50
C ARG A 62 -62.17 -15.92 10.82
N ILE A 63 -61.37 -14.95 11.25
CA ILE A 63 -60.58 -15.00 12.47
C ILE A 63 -61.52 -15.03 13.67
N LEU A 64 -61.37 -16.08 14.49
CA LEU A 64 -62.09 -16.27 15.74
C LEU A 64 -61.29 -15.75 16.92
N SER A 65 -59.98 -15.96 16.90
CA SER A 65 -59.06 -15.55 17.97
C SER A 65 -57.63 -15.45 17.47
N VAL A 66 -56.85 -14.59 18.10
CA VAL A 66 -55.41 -14.43 17.90
C VAL A 66 -54.71 -14.31 19.26
N ASN A 67 -53.46 -14.72 19.34
CA ASN A 67 -52.66 -14.57 20.56
C ASN A 67 -51.96 -13.19 20.63
N PRO A 68 -51.33 -12.83 21.76
CA PRO A 68 -50.59 -11.56 21.87
C PRO A 68 -49.46 -11.40 20.84
N ALA A 69 -48.71 -12.47 20.52
CA ALA A 69 -47.64 -12.41 19.53
C ALA A 69 -48.13 -12.04 18.11
N PHE A 70 -49.33 -12.49 17.72
CA PHE A 70 -49.96 -12.03 16.47
C PHE A 70 -50.06 -10.50 16.43
N THR A 71 -50.49 -9.88 17.54
CA THR A 71 -50.65 -8.43 17.64
C THR A 71 -49.31 -7.72 17.62
N GLU A 72 -48.30 -8.26 18.29
CA GLU A 72 -46.93 -7.72 18.29
C GLU A 72 -46.30 -7.75 16.89
N ILE A 73 -46.40 -8.88 16.19
CA ILE A 73 -45.85 -9.05 14.84
C ILE A 73 -46.64 -8.21 13.82
N THR A 74 -47.96 -8.28 13.79
CA THR A 74 -48.74 -7.66 12.70
C THR A 74 -49.10 -6.19 12.96
N GLY A 75 -49.04 -5.76 14.22
CA GLY A 75 -49.52 -4.45 14.67
C GLY A 75 -51.04 -4.32 14.78
N TYR A 76 -51.79 -5.39 14.50
CA TYR A 76 -53.25 -5.40 14.62
C TYR A 76 -53.71 -6.01 15.95
N SER A 77 -54.58 -5.31 16.67
CA SER A 77 -55.18 -5.84 17.90
C SER A 77 -56.24 -6.91 17.61
N ALA A 78 -56.46 -7.82 18.55
CA ALA A 78 -57.50 -8.85 18.43
C ALA A 78 -58.89 -8.26 18.09
N ALA A 79 -59.25 -7.13 18.71
CA ALA A 79 -60.53 -6.45 18.46
C ALA A 79 -60.69 -5.95 17.01
N GLU A 80 -59.59 -5.67 16.31
CA GLU A 80 -59.60 -5.21 14.93
C GLU A 80 -59.72 -6.34 13.90
N VAL A 81 -59.23 -7.54 14.26
CA VAL A 81 -59.08 -8.66 13.32
C VAL A 81 -60.13 -9.76 13.51
N VAL A 82 -60.67 -9.93 14.71
CA VAL A 82 -61.73 -10.92 14.96
C VAL A 82 -62.95 -10.61 14.07
N GLY A 83 -63.45 -11.64 13.39
CA GLY A 83 -64.52 -11.57 12.38
C GLY A 83 -64.07 -11.21 10.96
N ARG A 84 -62.82 -10.75 10.78
CA ARG A 84 -62.21 -10.46 9.46
C ARG A 84 -61.48 -11.67 8.90
N THR A 85 -61.01 -11.55 7.66
CA THR A 85 -60.20 -12.60 7.01
C THR A 85 -58.72 -12.23 7.02
N PRO A 86 -57.77 -13.18 7.09
CA PRO A 86 -56.33 -12.92 7.05
C PRO A 86 -55.84 -12.14 5.81
N ARG A 87 -56.70 -11.95 4.79
CA ARG A 87 -56.42 -11.12 3.62
C ARG A 87 -56.03 -9.69 3.96
N LEU A 88 -56.35 -9.20 5.16
CA LEU A 88 -55.91 -7.88 5.64
C LEU A 88 -54.38 -7.76 5.74
N LEU A 89 -53.66 -8.87 5.90
CA LEU A 89 -52.20 -8.94 5.96
C LEU A 89 -51.56 -9.05 4.56
N ARG A 90 -52.35 -9.19 3.50
CA ARG A 90 -51.83 -9.49 2.17
C ARG A 90 -50.93 -8.37 1.63
N SER A 91 -49.73 -8.73 1.16
CA SER A 91 -48.86 -7.86 0.38
C SER A 91 -49.08 -7.99 -1.14
N GLU A 92 -48.33 -7.22 -1.92
CA GLU A 92 -48.35 -7.27 -3.40
C GLU A 92 -47.37 -8.29 -4.01
N HIS A 93 -46.52 -8.92 -3.19
CA HIS A 93 -45.48 -9.85 -3.68
C HIS A 93 -46.05 -11.17 -4.22
N HIS A 94 -47.24 -11.57 -3.78
CA HIS A 94 -47.85 -12.85 -4.17
C HIS A 94 -49.11 -12.65 -5.03
N GLY A 95 -49.08 -13.23 -6.23
CA GLY A 95 -50.21 -13.22 -7.17
C GLY A 95 -51.34 -14.19 -6.77
N PRO A 96 -52.52 -14.12 -7.45
CA PRO A 96 -53.67 -14.99 -7.14
C PRO A 96 -53.40 -16.50 -7.26
N GLY A 97 -52.46 -16.90 -8.11
CA GLY A 97 -52.08 -18.30 -8.31
C GLY A 97 -51.45 -18.94 -7.07
N PHE A 98 -50.62 -18.19 -6.33
CA PHE A 98 -49.99 -18.64 -5.09
C PHE A 98 -51.04 -19.03 -4.04
N TYR A 99 -51.96 -18.12 -3.75
CA TYR A 99 -53.03 -18.36 -2.77
C TYR A 99 -53.95 -19.51 -3.18
N ARG A 100 -54.20 -19.70 -4.48
CA ARG A 100 -54.98 -20.84 -4.97
C ARG A 100 -54.28 -22.17 -4.68
N SER A 101 -52.97 -22.24 -4.89
CA SER A 101 -52.15 -23.41 -4.58
C SER A 101 -52.14 -23.71 -3.08
N LEU A 102 -51.97 -22.67 -2.25
CA LEU A 102 -52.04 -22.78 -0.78
C LEU A 102 -53.36 -23.41 -0.33
N TRP A 103 -54.50 -22.87 -0.78
CA TRP A 103 -55.81 -23.40 -0.41
C TRP A 103 -56.05 -24.82 -0.92
N GLN A 104 -55.58 -25.15 -2.12
CA GLN A 104 -55.67 -26.51 -2.65
C GLN A 104 -54.89 -27.52 -1.81
N SER A 105 -53.67 -27.17 -1.39
CA SER A 105 -52.85 -28.03 -0.52
C SER A 105 -53.49 -28.20 0.85
N LEU A 106 -53.98 -27.11 1.45
CA LEU A 106 -54.64 -27.16 2.76
C LEU A 106 -55.91 -28.03 2.75
N LEU A 107 -56.73 -27.92 1.70
CA LEU A 107 -57.96 -28.70 1.56
C LEU A 107 -57.70 -30.19 1.24
N ARG A 108 -56.62 -30.48 0.50
CA ARG A 108 -56.28 -31.85 0.10
C ARG A 108 -55.52 -32.59 1.21
N ASP A 109 -54.54 -31.94 1.80
CA ASP A 109 -53.53 -32.57 2.67
C ASP A 109 -53.75 -32.24 4.15
N GLY A 110 -54.71 -31.37 4.48
CA GLY A 110 -55.02 -30.94 5.85
C GLY A 110 -53.96 -30.05 6.49
N ARG A 111 -52.92 -29.67 5.73
CA ARG A 111 -51.83 -28.80 6.17
C ARG A 111 -51.21 -28.03 5.01
N TRP A 112 -50.63 -26.88 5.30
CA TRP A 112 -49.77 -26.13 4.38
C TRP A 112 -48.66 -25.45 5.17
N GLU A 113 -47.45 -25.42 4.61
CA GLU A 113 -46.31 -24.72 5.21
C GLU A 113 -45.55 -23.97 4.11
N GLY A 114 -45.08 -22.76 4.43
CA GLY A 114 -44.19 -22.04 3.54
C GLY A 114 -44.00 -20.57 3.89
N GLU A 115 -43.19 -19.92 3.07
CA GLU A 115 -42.89 -18.50 3.18
C GLU A 115 -43.97 -17.64 2.52
N ILE A 116 -44.42 -16.61 3.21
CA ILE A 116 -45.37 -15.63 2.67
C ILE A 116 -44.94 -14.21 3.03
N TRP A 117 -45.02 -13.32 2.05
CA TRP A 117 -44.78 -11.90 2.24
C TRP A 117 -46.10 -11.24 2.62
N ASN A 118 -46.17 -10.70 3.82
CA ASN A 118 -47.32 -10.00 4.36
C ASN A 118 -46.98 -8.54 4.66
N ARG A 119 -48.00 -7.77 5.04
CA ARG A 119 -47.92 -6.35 5.33
C ARG A 119 -48.51 -6.10 6.71
N ARG A 120 -47.74 -5.42 7.56
CA ARG A 120 -48.19 -4.97 8.88
C ARG A 120 -49.16 -3.79 8.75
N LYS A 121 -49.84 -3.46 9.86
CA LYS A 121 -50.75 -2.30 9.94
C LYS A 121 -50.10 -0.97 9.57
N ASN A 122 -48.81 -0.79 9.86
CA ASN A 122 -48.04 0.42 9.55
C ASN A 122 -47.62 0.52 8.06
N GLY A 123 -47.92 -0.49 7.24
CA GLY A 123 -47.55 -0.56 5.82
C GLY A 123 -46.23 -1.28 5.52
N GLU A 124 -45.42 -1.60 6.54
CA GLU A 124 -44.18 -2.35 6.40
C GLU A 124 -44.45 -3.76 5.85
N VAL A 125 -43.68 -4.16 4.84
CA VAL A 125 -43.74 -5.52 4.28
C VAL A 125 -42.75 -6.39 5.05
N PHE A 126 -43.22 -7.54 5.51
CA PHE A 126 -42.44 -8.51 6.27
C PHE A 126 -42.63 -9.92 5.69
N LEU A 127 -41.63 -10.77 5.90
CA LEU A 127 -41.64 -12.16 5.50
C LEU A 127 -41.94 -13.02 6.72
N GLU A 128 -42.97 -13.85 6.62
CA GLU A 128 -43.28 -14.85 7.65
C GLU A 128 -43.10 -16.27 7.11
N TRP A 129 -42.69 -17.17 7.99
CA TRP A 129 -42.86 -18.61 7.79
C TRP A 129 -44.21 -19.01 8.42
N LEU A 130 -45.16 -19.45 7.60
CA LEU A 130 -46.53 -19.75 8.03
C LEU A 130 -46.80 -21.25 7.89
N SER A 131 -47.26 -21.87 8.97
CA SER A 131 -47.84 -23.22 9.00
C SER A 131 -49.33 -23.12 9.27
N ILE A 132 -50.15 -23.78 8.45
CA ILE A 132 -51.60 -23.83 8.58
C ILE A 132 -52.02 -25.30 8.72
N GLY A 133 -52.72 -25.63 9.80
CA GLY A 133 -53.30 -26.94 10.04
C GLY A 133 -54.83 -26.90 10.12
N VAL A 134 -55.47 -27.99 9.68
CA VAL A 134 -56.91 -28.22 9.88
C VAL A 134 -57.14 -28.91 11.22
N VAL A 135 -57.99 -28.34 12.06
CA VAL A 135 -58.46 -28.97 13.31
C VAL A 135 -59.79 -29.65 13.03
N THR A 136 -59.88 -30.95 13.31
CA THR A 136 -61.08 -31.77 13.10
C THR A 136 -61.82 -32.04 14.42
N ASP A 137 -63.10 -32.40 14.32
CA ASP A 137 -63.88 -32.93 15.43
C ASP A 137 -63.59 -34.42 15.71
N LYS A 138 -64.34 -35.04 16.64
CA LYS A 138 -64.20 -36.45 17.02
C LYS A 138 -64.56 -37.43 15.90
N ASP A 139 -65.32 -36.98 14.90
CA ASP A 139 -65.76 -37.76 13.75
C ASP A 139 -64.89 -37.49 12.50
N GLY A 140 -63.80 -36.73 12.67
CA GLY A 140 -62.84 -36.40 11.62
C GLY A 140 -63.31 -35.29 10.67
N GLN A 141 -64.40 -34.58 10.97
CA GLN A 141 -64.87 -33.47 10.15
C GLN A 141 -64.08 -32.19 10.45
N PRO A 142 -63.67 -31.42 9.43
CA PRO A 142 -62.92 -30.19 9.63
C PRO A 142 -63.79 -29.17 10.39
N MET A 143 -63.24 -28.59 11.45
CA MET A 143 -63.92 -27.62 12.31
C MET A 143 -63.31 -26.22 12.18
N ARG A 144 -61.97 -26.12 12.15
CA ARG A 144 -61.24 -24.84 12.19
C ARG A 144 -59.92 -24.92 11.41
N TYR A 145 -59.38 -23.77 11.04
CA TYR A 145 -57.97 -23.66 10.65
C TYR A 145 -57.17 -22.96 11.73
N VAL A 146 -55.98 -23.47 12.02
CA VAL A 146 -55.00 -22.84 12.92
C VAL A 146 -53.78 -22.48 12.10
N GLY A 147 -53.46 -21.19 12.04
CA GLY A 147 -52.24 -20.67 11.47
C GLY A 147 -51.25 -20.31 12.58
N VAL A 148 -50.01 -20.76 12.45
CA VAL A 148 -48.89 -20.37 13.31
C VAL A 148 -47.81 -19.77 12.41
N PHE A 149 -47.34 -18.57 12.73
CA PHE A 149 -46.31 -17.91 11.94
C PHE A 149 -45.26 -17.22 12.79
N ASN A 150 -44.06 -17.15 12.24
CA ASN A 150 -42.93 -16.42 12.79
C ASN A 150 -42.40 -15.42 11.77
N ASP A 151 -42.02 -14.23 12.22
CA ASP A 151 -41.37 -13.22 11.39
C ASP A 151 -39.89 -13.54 11.18
N ILE A 152 -39.56 -13.99 9.97
CA ILE A 152 -38.20 -14.38 9.59
C ILE A 152 -37.45 -13.26 8.86
N THR A 153 -38.00 -12.03 8.83
CA THR A 153 -37.43 -10.90 8.07
C THR A 153 -36.03 -10.54 8.54
N GLU A 154 -35.81 -10.40 9.85
CA GLU A 154 -34.49 -10.09 10.39
C GLU A 154 -33.48 -11.22 10.15
N MET A 155 -33.91 -12.47 10.31
CA MET A 155 -33.06 -13.63 10.10
C MET A 155 -32.56 -13.68 8.65
N ARG A 156 -33.47 -13.49 7.68
CA ARG A 156 -33.11 -13.48 6.26
C ARG A 156 -32.20 -12.31 5.88
N ARG A 157 -32.44 -11.11 6.43
CA ARG A 157 -31.54 -9.95 6.26
C ARG A 157 -30.16 -10.20 6.86
N LYS A 158 -30.08 -10.84 8.03
CA LYS A 158 -28.81 -11.21 8.66
C LYS A 158 -28.07 -12.25 7.80
N ASP A 159 -28.75 -13.27 7.28
CA ASP A 159 -28.15 -14.26 6.39
C ASP A 159 -27.64 -13.65 5.09
N GLU A 160 -28.40 -12.74 4.46
CA GLU A 160 -27.96 -12.01 3.26
C GLU A 160 -26.76 -11.10 3.55
N ASN A 161 -26.77 -10.38 4.67
CA ASN A 161 -25.63 -9.55 5.10
C ASN A 161 -24.39 -10.40 5.42
N ILE A 162 -24.56 -11.55 6.08
CA ILE A 162 -23.45 -12.48 6.36
C ILE A 162 -22.85 -12.98 5.04
N ARG A 163 -23.69 -13.37 4.08
CA ARG A 163 -23.22 -13.76 2.74
C ARG A 163 -22.51 -12.62 2.02
N HIS A 164 -23.05 -11.41 2.08
CA HIS A 164 -22.41 -10.24 1.48
C HIS A 164 -21.05 -9.97 2.12
N LEU A 165 -20.95 -9.95 3.45
CA LEU A 165 -19.69 -9.75 4.17
C LEU A 165 -18.67 -10.88 3.94
N ALA A 166 -19.13 -12.11 3.69
CA ALA A 166 -18.25 -13.23 3.38
C ALA A 166 -17.58 -13.10 2.01
N PHE A 167 -18.19 -12.38 1.06
CA PHE A 167 -17.74 -12.33 -0.34
C PHE A 167 -17.41 -10.93 -0.88
N HIS A 168 -17.71 -9.87 -0.13
CA HIS A 168 -17.48 -8.48 -0.54
C HIS A 168 -16.66 -7.70 0.48
N ASP A 169 -15.89 -6.73 -0.02
CA ASP A 169 -15.15 -5.76 0.80
C ASP A 169 -16.13 -4.74 1.39
N PRO A 170 -16.19 -4.56 2.73
CA PRO A 170 -17.19 -3.69 3.35
C PRO A 170 -16.98 -2.21 3.06
N LEU A 171 -15.76 -1.79 2.72
CA LEU A 171 -15.46 -0.39 2.43
C LEU A 171 -15.91 0.02 1.04
N THR A 172 -15.57 -0.80 0.04
CA THR A 172 -15.74 -0.48 -1.39
C THR A 172 -16.95 -1.18 -2.03
N GLY A 173 -17.51 -2.21 -1.38
CA GLY A 173 -18.59 -3.04 -1.93
C GLY A 173 -18.15 -4.01 -3.04
N LEU A 174 -16.89 -3.95 -3.46
CA LEU A 174 -16.34 -4.84 -4.49
C LEU A 174 -16.22 -6.27 -3.98
N ALA A 175 -15.93 -7.21 -4.89
CA ALA A 175 -15.60 -8.57 -4.47
C ALA A 175 -14.40 -8.55 -3.52
N ASN A 176 -14.40 -9.41 -2.51
CA ASN A 176 -13.23 -9.61 -1.67
C ASN A 176 -12.32 -10.70 -2.25
N ARG A 177 -11.21 -10.97 -1.56
CA ARG A 177 -10.26 -12.01 -1.96
C ARG A 177 -10.89 -13.40 -2.11
N ALA A 178 -11.86 -13.78 -1.28
CA ALA A 178 -12.50 -15.09 -1.37
C ALA A 178 -13.32 -15.24 -2.66
N LEU A 179 -14.17 -14.25 -2.97
CA LEU A 179 -14.98 -14.26 -4.19
C LEU A 179 -14.13 -14.14 -5.46
N LEU A 180 -13.03 -13.38 -5.41
CA LEU A 180 -12.08 -13.29 -6.52
C LEU A 180 -11.48 -14.65 -6.86
N LEU A 181 -10.97 -15.37 -5.85
CA LEU A 181 -10.32 -16.66 -6.05
C LEU A 181 -11.30 -17.70 -6.57
N ASP A 182 -12.52 -17.75 -6.03
CA ASP A 182 -13.61 -18.60 -6.51
C ASP A 182 -13.93 -18.34 -8.01
N ARG A 183 -14.06 -17.05 -8.39
CA ARG A 183 -14.31 -16.67 -9.78
C ARG A 183 -13.15 -16.95 -10.72
N LEU A 184 -11.92 -16.82 -10.25
CA LEU A 184 -10.72 -17.12 -11.04
C LEU A 184 -10.57 -18.64 -11.22
N GLU A 185 -10.80 -19.44 -10.19
CA GLU A 185 -10.80 -20.91 -10.27
C GLU A 185 -11.86 -21.40 -11.27
N HIS A 186 -13.10 -20.95 -11.11
CA HIS A 186 -14.17 -21.27 -12.05
C HIS A 186 -13.89 -20.77 -13.47
N GLY A 187 -13.28 -19.59 -13.59
CA GLY A 187 -12.83 -19.03 -14.85
C GLY A 187 -11.82 -19.94 -15.55
N ILE A 188 -10.78 -20.39 -14.84
CA ILE A 188 -9.73 -21.27 -15.39
C ILE A 188 -10.33 -22.58 -15.90
N ASP A 189 -11.27 -23.18 -15.17
CA ASP A 189 -11.93 -24.41 -15.60
C ASP A 189 -12.72 -24.24 -16.90
N LEU A 190 -13.45 -23.13 -17.03
CA LEU A 190 -14.15 -22.76 -18.27
C LEU A 190 -13.15 -22.50 -19.40
N ALA A 191 -12.10 -21.73 -19.13
CA ALA A 191 -11.09 -21.36 -20.11
C ALA A 191 -10.31 -22.58 -20.62
N ARG A 192 -10.04 -23.57 -19.76
CA ARG A 192 -9.44 -24.86 -20.14
C ARG A 192 -10.34 -25.63 -21.11
N ARG A 193 -11.66 -25.61 -20.90
CA ARG A 193 -12.63 -26.26 -21.78
C ARG A 193 -12.77 -25.54 -23.13
N ASP A 194 -12.87 -24.21 -23.09
CA ASP A 194 -13.21 -23.39 -24.25
C ASP A 194 -11.97 -22.88 -25.01
N ARG A 195 -10.76 -23.18 -24.50
CA ARG A 195 -9.45 -22.75 -25.02
C ARG A 195 -9.34 -21.23 -25.17
N CYS A 196 -9.88 -20.49 -24.21
CA CYS A 196 -9.76 -19.04 -24.14
C CYS A 196 -8.74 -18.60 -23.08
N ARG A 197 -8.40 -17.31 -23.10
CA ARG A 197 -7.47 -16.71 -22.13
C ARG A 197 -8.23 -16.05 -20.99
N ILE A 198 -7.55 -15.98 -19.85
CA ILE A 198 -7.98 -15.15 -18.72
C ILE A 198 -6.84 -14.22 -18.34
N GLY A 199 -7.13 -12.94 -18.22
CA GLY A 199 -6.19 -11.96 -17.69
C GLY A 199 -6.45 -11.69 -16.22
N VAL A 200 -5.39 -11.69 -15.43
CA VAL A 200 -5.36 -11.19 -14.05
C VAL A 200 -4.56 -9.90 -14.05
N ILE A 201 -5.23 -8.79 -13.77
CA ILE A 201 -4.62 -7.46 -13.66
C ILE A 201 -4.57 -7.07 -12.19
N PHE A 202 -3.37 -6.92 -11.66
CA PHE A 202 -3.11 -6.46 -10.31
C PHE A 202 -2.82 -4.95 -10.33
N ILE A 203 -3.42 -4.20 -9.43
CA ILE A 203 -3.39 -2.73 -9.41
C ILE A 203 -3.07 -2.29 -7.98
N ASP A 204 -2.11 -1.40 -7.84
CA ASP A 204 -1.75 -0.79 -6.56
C ASP A 204 -1.70 0.73 -6.69
N LEU A 205 -2.20 1.45 -5.68
CA LEU A 205 -2.23 2.90 -5.68
C LEU A 205 -0.91 3.50 -5.23
N ASP A 206 -0.29 4.27 -6.11
CA ASP A 206 1.03 4.83 -5.85
C ASP A 206 1.00 5.82 -4.67
N ARG A 207 1.86 5.57 -3.68
CA ARG A 207 2.06 6.43 -2.49
C ARG A 207 0.80 6.58 -1.61
N PHE A 208 -0.13 5.64 -1.64
CA PHE A 208 -1.33 5.68 -0.79
C PHE A 208 -1.00 5.80 0.72
N LYS A 209 0.05 5.12 1.17
CA LYS A 209 0.53 5.24 2.57
C LYS A 209 0.86 6.68 2.96
N VAL A 210 1.49 7.46 2.08
CA VAL A 210 1.81 8.88 2.34
C VAL A 210 0.54 9.69 2.54
N ILE A 211 -0.54 9.36 1.80
CA ILE A 211 -1.84 10.03 1.94
C ILE A 211 -2.44 9.72 3.31
N ASN A 212 -2.45 8.46 3.73
CA ASN A 212 -2.93 8.07 5.06
C ASN A 212 -2.13 8.74 6.19
N ASP A 213 -0.80 8.72 6.08
CA ASP A 213 0.09 9.27 7.11
C ASP A 213 -0.02 10.81 7.18
N SER A 214 -0.35 11.48 6.08
CA SER A 214 -0.42 12.95 6.01
C SER A 214 -1.83 13.52 6.27
N LEU A 215 -2.89 12.85 5.81
CA LEU A 215 -4.27 13.35 5.79
C LEU A 215 -5.25 12.51 6.63
N GLY A 216 -4.79 11.37 7.16
CA GLY A 216 -5.59 10.48 7.99
C GLY A 216 -6.35 9.41 7.20
N HIS A 217 -6.76 8.37 7.92
CA HIS A 217 -7.41 7.18 7.35
C HIS A 217 -8.78 7.47 6.73
N ASP A 218 -9.55 8.44 7.25
CA ASP A 218 -10.88 8.76 6.69
C ASP A 218 -10.78 9.28 5.24
N VAL A 219 -9.73 10.06 4.94
CA VAL A 219 -9.45 10.56 3.60
C VAL A 219 -8.98 9.43 2.69
N GLY A 220 -8.13 8.53 3.20
CA GLY A 220 -7.71 7.33 2.47
C GLY A 220 -8.88 6.39 2.14
N ASP A 221 -9.80 6.19 3.07
CA ASP A 221 -10.99 5.36 2.89
C ASP A 221 -11.90 5.92 1.80
N GLU A 222 -12.10 7.25 1.78
CA GLU A 222 -12.89 7.90 0.73
C GLU A 222 -12.19 7.84 -0.63
N LEU A 223 -10.86 8.01 -0.67
CA LEU A 223 -10.07 7.81 -1.87
C LEU A 223 -10.25 6.39 -2.43
N LEU A 224 -10.23 5.36 -1.57
CA LEU A 224 -10.46 3.98 -1.98
C LEU A 224 -11.85 3.74 -2.56
N ARG A 225 -12.90 4.34 -1.97
CA ARG A 225 -14.27 4.26 -2.51
C ARG A 225 -14.39 4.89 -3.88
N GLN A 226 -13.84 6.09 -4.07
CA GLN A 226 -13.90 6.78 -5.36
C GLN A 226 -13.07 6.06 -6.43
N THR A 227 -11.90 5.54 -6.07
CA THR A 227 -11.08 4.73 -6.96
C THR A 227 -11.78 3.43 -7.35
N ALA A 228 -12.42 2.74 -6.40
CA ALA A 228 -13.22 1.55 -6.69
C ALA A 228 -14.31 1.83 -7.73
N ASN A 229 -15.03 2.94 -7.58
CA ASN A 229 -16.05 3.36 -8.53
C ASN A 229 -15.48 3.68 -9.93
N ARG A 230 -14.34 4.37 -10.00
CA ARG A 230 -13.64 4.66 -11.25
C ARG A 230 -13.17 3.40 -11.97
N LEU A 231 -12.59 2.47 -11.21
CA LEU A 231 -12.14 1.20 -11.76
C LEU A 231 -13.34 0.38 -12.26
N ALA A 232 -14.43 0.30 -11.50
CA ALA A 232 -15.65 -0.37 -11.94
C ALA A 232 -16.20 0.22 -13.26
N GLY A 233 -16.18 1.55 -13.42
CA GLY A 233 -16.58 2.23 -14.66
C GLY A 233 -15.68 1.95 -15.87
N CYS A 234 -14.47 1.44 -15.66
CA CYS A 234 -13.56 1.05 -16.75
C CYS A 234 -13.91 -0.30 -17.37
N LEU A 235 -14.66 -1.14 -16.65
CA LEU A 235 -14.82 -2.57 -16.88
C LEU A 235 -16.18 -2.93 -17.46
N ARG A 236 -16.27 -4.12 -18.08
CA ARG A 236 -17.54 -4.69 -18.56
C ARG A 236 -18.22 -5.47 -17.45
N GLU A 237 -19.53 -5.73 -17.57
CA GLU A 237 -20.27 -6.59 -16.62
C GLU A 237 -19.70 -8.01 -16.52
N SER A 238 -19.04 -8.50 -17.58
CA SER A 238 -18.37 -9.81 -17.59
C SER A 238 -17.07 -9.84 -16.79
N ASP A 239 -16.45 -8.69 -16.57
CA ASP A 239 -15.19 -8.55 -15.85
C ASP A 239 -15.50 -8.53 -14.35
N THR A 240 -14.57 -9.02 -13.53
CA THR A 240 -14.71 -8.96 -12.07
C THR A 240 -13.63 -8.05 -11.51
N ILE A 241 -14.02 -7.13 -10.63
CA ILE A 241 -13.08 -6.35 -9.84
C ILE A 241 -13.23 -6.71 -8.36
N ALA A 242 -12.08 -6.86 -7.71
CA ALA A 242 -11.99 -7.16 -6.30
C ALA A 242 -11.00 -6.22 -5.62
N ARG A 243 -11.21 -5.99 -4.33
CA ARG A 243 -10.21 -5.40 -3.43
C ARG A 243 -9.70 -6.50 -2.52
N ILE A 244 -8.40 -6.75 -2.55
CA ILE A 244 -7.78 -7.87 -1.81
C ILE A 244 -7.25 -7.44 -0.44
N GLY A 245 -6.97 -6.15 -0.27
CA GLY A 245 -6.50 -5.55 0.99
C GLY A 245 -5.83 -4.21 0.73
N GLY A 246 -5.76 -3.34 1.75
CA GLY A 246 -5.05 -2.05 1.65
C GLY A 246 -5.48 -1.21 0.43
N ASP A 247 -4.51 -0.85 -0.39
CA ASP A 247 -4.59 -0.12 -1.65
C ASP A 247 -4.55 -1.01 -2.90
N GLU A 248 -4.72 -2.32 -2.74
CA GLU A 248 -4.58 -3.30 -3.80
C GLU A 248 -5.93 -3.75 -4.37
N PHE A 249 -6.06 -3.63 -5.69
CA PHE A 249 -7.21 -4.07 -6.47
C PHE A 249 -6.78 -5.13 -7.49
N VAL A 250 -7.67 -6.06 -7.78
CA VAL A 250 -7.44 -7.09 -8.81
C VAL A 250 -8.64 -7.15 -9.74
N VAL A 251 -8.35 -7.13 -11.04
CA VAL A 251 -9.33 -7.28 -12.11
C VAL A 251 -9.11 -8.61 -12.80
N LEU A 252 -10.17 -9.41 -12.85
CA LEU A 252 -10.25 -10.63 -13.62
C LEU A 252 -10.99 -10.34 -14.94
N ILE A 253 -10.32 -10.62 -16.05
CA ILE A 253 -10.86 -10.41 -17.39
C ILE A 253 -11.04 -11.75 -18.05
N LYS A 254 -12.27 -12.00 -18.52
CA LYS A 254 -12.59 -13.17 -19.33
C LYS A 254 -12.50 -12.79 -20.80
N ASP A 255 -11.63 -13.48 -21.52
CA ASP A 255 -11.46 -13.44 -22.97
C ASP A 255 -11.57 -12.05 -23.64
N ARG A 256 -10.42 -11.40 -23.79
CA ARG A 256 -10.29 -10.14 -24.54
C ARG A 256 -9.65 -10.28 -25.92
N GLY A 257 -9.40 -11.48 -26.42
CA GLY A 257 -8.69 -11.67 -27.69
C GLY A 257 -7.17 -11.55 -27.55
N GLU A 258 -6.58 -10.45 -28.02
CA GLU A 258 -5.12 -10.29 -28.10
C GLU A 258 -4.51 -9.66 -26.84
N LEU A 259 -3.19 -9.81 -26.66
CA LEU A 259 -2.47 -9.20 -25.53
C LEU A 259 -2.55 -7.66 -25.53
N SER A 260 -2.68 -7.05 -26.70
CA SER A 260 -2.88 -5.61 -26.90
C SER A 260 -4.14 -5.08 -26.20
N ASP A 261 -5.20 -5.88 -26.11
CA ASP A 261 -6.46 -5.49 -25.46
C ASP A 261 -6.34 -5.39 -23.93
N TYR A 262 -5.44 -6.19 -23.33
CA TYR A 262 -5.11 -6.10 -21.90
C TYR A 262 -4.24 -4.87 -21.63
N ALA A 263 -3.27 -4.59 -22.50
CA ALA A 263 -2.44 -3.39 -22.42
C ALA A 263 -3.28 -2.12 -22.50
N ALA A 264 -4.18 -2.03 -23.49
CA ALA A 264 -5.09 -0.90 -23.66
C ALA A 264 -6.00 -0.69 -22.44
N LEU A 265 -6.44 -1.77 -21.78
CA LEU A 265 -7.19 -1.64 -20.54
C LEU A 265 -6.34 -1.13 -19.39
N ALA A 266 -5.12 -1.64 -19.24
CA ALA A 266 -4.21 -1.19 -18.19
C ALA A 266 -3.88 0.30 -18.35
N GLU A 267 -3.64 0.78 -19.57
CA GLU A 267 -3.46 2.20 -19.86
C GLU A 267 -4.71 3.02 -19.52
N LYS A 268 -5.90 2.54 -19.89
CA LYS A 268 -7.18 3.17 -19.51
C LYS A 268 -7.34 3.26 -18.00
N ILE A 269 -7.03 2.18 -17.27
CA ILE A 269 -7.09 2.12 -15.81
C ILE A 269 -6.13 3.17 -15.20
N ILE A 270 -4.87 3.18 -15.63
CA ILE A 270 -3.86 4.13 -15.13
C ILE A 270 -4.30 5.57 -15.38
N ALA A 271 -4.77 5.88 -16.58
CA ALA A 271 -5.26 7.21 -16.94
C ALA A 271 -6.44 7.63 -16.05
N THR A 272 -7.43 6.76 -15.89
CA THR A 272 -8.66 7.04 -15.12
C THR A 272 -8.37 7.22 -13.63
N VAL A 273 -7.47 6.41 -13.06
CA VAL A 273 -7.03 6.57 -11.67
C VAL A 273 -6.22 7.85 -11.50
N GLY A 274 -5.40 8.22 -12.48
CA GLY A 274 -4.55 9.42 -12.49
C GLY A 274 -5.29 10.77 -12.63
N GLU A 275 -6.58 10.76 -12.93
CA GLU A 275 -7.42 11.96 -12.97
C GLU A 275 -7.55 12.59 -11.56
N PRO A 276 -7.54 13.93 -11.43
CA PRO A 276 -7.75 14.58 -10.14
C PRO A 276 -9.06 14.14 -9.47
N LEU A 277 -9.02 13.93 -8.16
CA LEU A 277 -10.16 13.60 -7.29
C LEU A 277 -10.33 14.70 -6.25
N GLU A 278 -11.57 15.06 -5.96
CA GLU A 278 -11.89 15.90 -4.81
C GLU A 278 -12.31 14.99 -3.66
N VAL A 279 -11.46 14.88 -2.65
CA VAL A 279 -11.69 14.02 -1.47
C VAL A 279 -11.68 14.91 -0.24
N CYS A 280 -12.82 14.98 0.45
CA CYS A 280 -12.99 15.80 1.67
C CYS A 280 -12.50 17.26 1.49
N GLY A 281 -12.76 17.87 0.32
CA GLY A 281 -12.35 19.25 0.00
C GLY A 281 -10.89 19.43 -0.45
N HIS A 282 -10.15 18.34 -0.66
CA HIS A 282 -8.78 18.37 -1.17
C HIS A 282 -8.74 17.84 -2.60
N ALA A 283 -8.22 18.64 -3.53
CA ALA A 283 -7.91 18.17 -4.88
C ALA A 283 -6.61 17.35 -4.84
N MET A 284 -6.69 16.06 -5.16
CA MET A 284 -5.56 15.14 -5.11
C MET A 284 -5.42 14.33 -6.39
N ARG A 285 -4.21 13.86 -6.65
CA ARG A 285 -3.89 12.97 -7.76
C ARG A 285 -3.16 11.74 -7.20
N THR A 286 -3.69 10.57 -7.50
CA THR A 286 -3.05 9.29 -7.16
C THR A 286 -2.62 8.59 -8.44
N GLY A 287 -1.45 7.95 -8.42
CA GLY A 287 -1.02 7.08 -9.51
C GLY A 287 -1.54 5.66 -9.30
N ALA A 288 -1.38 4.83 -10.32
CA ALA A 288 -1.55 3.38 -10.21
C ALA A 288 -0.39 2.67 -10.92
N SER A 289 0.16 1.66 -10.25
CA SER A 289 1.10 0.71 -10.84
C SER A 289 0.37 -0.61 -11.13
N VAL A 290 0.52 -1.11 -12.36
CA VAL A 290 -0.31 -2.23 -12.87
C VAL A 290 0.53 -3.42 -13.33
N GLY A 291 0.15 -4.61 -12.92
CA GLY A 291 0.76 -5.88 -13.32
C GLY A 291 -0.23 -6.79 -14.02
N ILE A 292 0.19 -7.48 -15.07
CA ILE A 292 -0.70 -8.32 -15.88
C ILE A 292 -0.10 -9.73 -15.99
N ALA A 293 -0.88 -10.76 -15.68
CA ALA A 293 -0.56 -12.16 -15.98
C ALA A 293 -1.73 -12.84 -16.69
N CYS A 294 -1.43 -13.70 -17.65
CA CYS A 294 -2.40 -14.35 -18.52
C CYS A 294 -2.39 -15.88 -18.36
N TYR A 295 -3.55 -16.48 -18.19
CA TYR A 295 -3.75 -17.91 -18.37
C TYR A 295 -3.86 -18.24 -19.87
N PRO A 296 -3.24 -19.33 -20.35
CA PRO A 296 -2.38 -20.26 -19.60
C PRO A 296 -0.88 -19.90 -19.61
N GLU A 297 -0.45 -18.89 -20.36
CA GLU A 297 0.97 -18.62 -20.63
C GLU A 297 1.81 -18.34 -19.38
N ASP A 298 1.24 -17.59 -18.45
CA ASP A 298 1.88 -17.15 -17.22
C ASP A 298 1.50 -18.03 -16.03
N GLY A 299 0.72 -19.10 -16.21
CA GLY A 299 0.39 -20.04 -15.14
C GLY A 299 -0.95 -20.73 -15.34
N GLU A 300 -1.04 -21.98 -14.91
CA GLU A 300 -2.26 -22.80 -15.02
C GLU A 300 -3.05 -22.89 -13.71
N GLU A 301 -2.49 -22.38 -12.61
CA GLU A 301 -3.09 -22.41 -11.28
C GLU A 301 -3.37 -21.00 -10.77
N VAL A 302 -4.46 -20.85 -10.03
CA VAL A 302 -4.91 -19.59 -9.42
C VAL A 302 -3.78 -18.88 -8.65
N VAL A 303 -3.10 -19.63 -7.78
CA VAL A 303 -2.03 -19.09 -6.91
C VAL A 303 -0.85 -18.58 -7.73
N VAL A 304 -0.51 -19.27 -8.82
CA VAL A 304 0.61 -18.90 -9.70
C VAL A 304 0.29 -17.62 -10.47
N LEU A 305 -0.90 -17.52 -11.06
CA LEU A 305 -1.33 -16.33 -11.80
C LEU A 305 -1.40 -15.09 -10.91
N MET A 306 -1.97 -15.22 -9.71
CA MET A 306 -2.01 -14.12 -8.74
C MET A 306 -0.61 -13.64 -8.36
N LYS A 307 0.31 -14.58 -8.08
CA LYS A 307 1.71 -14.26 -7.75
C LYS A 307 2.44 -13.58 -8.91
N HIS A 308 2.19 -14.01 -10.14
CA HIS A 308 2.84 -13.46 -11.32
C HIS A 308 2.30 -12.08 -11.69
N ALA A 309 1.00 -11.84 -11.54
CA ALA A 309 0.41 -10.52 -11.72
C ALA A 309 0.94 -9.52 -10.68
N ASP A 310 1.07 -9.96 -9.42
CA ASP A 310 1.70 -9.17 -8.34
C ASP A 310 3.16 -8.82 -8.64
N ALA A 311 3.97 -9.82 -9.03
CA ALA A 311 5.37 -9.59 -9.42
C ALA A 311 5.51 -8.59 -10.58
N ALA A 312 4.60 -8.63 -11.56
CA ALA A 312 4.56 -7.69 -12.65
C ALA A 312 4.18 -6.26 -12.20
N MET A 313 3.23 -6.13 -11.26
CA MET A 313 2.82 -4.84 -10.69
C MET A 313 3.98 -4.18 -9.95
N TYR A 314 4.73 -4.99 -9.18
CA TYR A 314 5.91 -4.51 -8.48
C TYR A 314 7.03 -4.08 -9.46
N ALA A 315 7.20 -4.79 -10.57
CA ALA A 315 8.11 -4.37 -11.64
C ALA A 315 7.67 -3.05 -12.28
N ALA A 316 6.37 -2.77 -12.37
CA ALA A 316 5.83 -1.47 -12.79
C ALA A 316 6.20 -0.36 -11.79
N LYS A 317 6.11 -0.62 -10.47
CA LYS A 317 6.54 0.33 -9.43
C LYS A 317 8.03 0.67 -9.56
N ALA A 318 8.87 -0.33 -9.75
CA ALA A 318 10.31 -0.16 -9.90
C ALA A 318 10.70 0.60 -11.19
N ALA A 319 9.87 0.51 -12.24
CA ALA A 319 10.10 1.18 -13.51
C ALA A 319 9.63 2.65 -13.56
N GLY A 320 9.37 3.27 -12.40
CA GLY A 320 8.99 4.69 -12.30
C GLY A 320 7.54 4.95 -11.86
N ARG A 321 6.75 3.90 -11.58
CA ARG A 321 5.30 3.99 -11.22
C ARG A 321 4.45 4.58 -12.34
N GLY A 322 3.13 4.59 -12.19
CA GLY A 322 2.21 5.13 -13.21
C GLY A 322 2.29 4.41 -14.57
N THR A 323 2.69 3.13 -14.58
CA THR A 323 2.86 2.31 -15.78
C THR A 323 2.33 0.89 -15.53
N TYR A 324 2.16 0.12 -16.60
CA TYR A 324 1.90 -1.31 -16.52
C TYR A 324 3.10 -2.16 -16.93
N ARG A 325 3.12 -3.42 -16.50
CA ARG A 325 4.03 -4.46 -16.99
C ARG A 325 3.29 -5.80 -17.14
N PHE A 326 3.59 -6.52 -18.22
CA PHE A 326 3.24 -7.93 -18.34
C PHE A 326 4.24 -8.76 -17.54
N PHE A 327 3.76 -9.87 -16.99
CA PHE A 327 4.62 -10.83 -16.34
C PHE A 327 5.69 -11.35 -17.30
N GLN A 328 6.91 -11.43 -16.78
CA GLN A 328 8.02 -12.11 -17.41
C GLN A 328 8.71 -12.95 -16.35
N LYS A 329 9.16 -14.17 -16.68
CA LYS A 329 9.77 -15.09 -15.70
C LYS A 329 10.91 -14.44 -14.87
N ALA A 330 11.70 -13.57 -15.48
CA ALA A 330 12.77 -12.82 -14.80
C ALA A 330 12.27 -11.88 -13.67
N MET A 331 10.98 -11.53 -13.62
CA MET A 331 10.40 -10.66 -12.59
C MET A 331 10.25 -11.39 -11.24
N THR A 332 9.84 -12.66 -11.23
CA THR A 332 9.75 -13.45 -9.99
C THR A 332 11.13 -13.63 -9.35
N GLU A 333 12.15 -13.86 -10.17
CA GLU A 333 13.54 -13.97 -9.72
C GLU A 333 14.02 -12.65 -9.10
N ARG A 334 13.74 -11.51 -9.74
CA ARG A 334 14.07 -10.18 -9.20
C ARG A 334 13.35 -9.88 -7.87
N ALA A 335 12.08 -10.22 -7.74
CA ALA A 335 11.33 -9.97 -6.50
C ALA A 335 11.89 -10.78 -5.31
N VAL A 336 12.15 -12.08 -5.52
CA VAL A 336 12.77 -12.94 -4.50
C VAL A 336 14.20 -12.48 -4.19
N HIS A 337 14.97 -12.13 -5.23
CA HIS A 337 16.31 -11.60 -5.07
C HIS A 337 16.31 -10.30 -4.24
N ARG A 338 15.35 -9.41 -4.48
CA ARG A 338 15.22 -8.14 -3.76
C ARG A 338 14.92 -8.32 -2.28
N LEU A 339 13.98 -9.21 -1.92
CA LEU A 339 13.67 -9.50 -0.51
C LEU A 339 14.88 -10.09 0.21
N LYS A 340 15.60 -11.00 -0.44
CA LYS A 340 16.84 -11.57 0.10
C LYS A 340 17.90 -10.47 0.30
N LEU A 341 18.06 -9.60 -0.69
CA LEU A 341 18.98 -8.48 -0.66
C LEU A 341 18.63 -7.48 0.47
N GLU A 342 17.36 -7.26 0.76
CA GLU A 342 16.92 -6.41 1.88
C GLU A 342 17.35 -6.99 3.23
N MET A 343 17.07 -8.27 3.46
CA MET A 343 17.47 -8.94 4.69
C MET A 343 18.99 -8.93 4.87
N GLU A 344 19.73 -9.19 3.79
CA GLU A 344 21.19 -9.20 3.78
C GLU A 344 21.76 -7.78 3.98
N LEU A 345 21.16 -6.73 3.41
CA LEU A 345 21.58 -5.34 3.59
C LEU A 345 21.39 -4.89 5.05
N ARG A 346 20.26 -5.25 5.68
CA ARG A 346 20.04 -4.97 7.10
C ARG A 346 21.13 -5.60 7.97
N ASN A 347 21.55 -6.82 7.66
CA ASN A 347 22.66 -7.48 8.34
C ASN A 347 24.00 -6.79 8.05
N ALA A 348 24.26 -6.38 6.81
CA ALA A 348 25.49 -5.72 6.40
C ALA A 348 25.73 -4.40 7.17
N VAL A 349 24.68 -3.59 7.33
CA VAL A 349 24.72 -2.35 8.11
C VAL A 349 25.05 -2.63 9.59
N ALA A 350 24.60 -3.76 10.14
CA ALA A 350 24.86 -4.12 11.54
C ALA A 350 26.22 -4.81 11.77
N ASN A 351 26.69 -5.61 10.81
CA ASN A 351 27.78 -6.58 11.03
C ASN A 351 29.10 -6.22 10.30
N GLY A 352 29.16 -5.10 9.59
CA GLY A 352 30.43 -4.58 9.03
C GLY A 352 30.82 -5.12 7.65
N ASP A 353 29.85 -5.54 6.83
CA ASP A 353 30.08 -5.96 5.43
C ASP A 353 30.14 -4.76 4.45
N LEU A 354 30.13 -3.55 4.99
CA LEU A 354 30.25 -2.30 4.23
C LEU A 354 31.69 -1.80 4.27
N GLU A 355 32.13 -1.23 3.15
CA GLU A 355 33.42 -0.55 3.05
C GLU A 355 33.26 0.75 2.25
N LEU A 356 34.17 1.70 2.46
CA LEU A 356 34.23 2.93 1.66
C LEU A 356 35.35 2.81 0.63
N HIS A 357 35.02 3.11 -0.61
CA HIS A 357 36.00 3.43 -1.64
C HIS A 357 36.03 4.94 -1.81
N TYR A 358 37.16 5.47 -2.23
CA TYR A 358 37.42 6.89 -2.31
C TYR A 358 37.87 7.23 -3.72
N GLN A 359 37.17 8.16 -4.36
CA GLN A 359 37.53 8.65 -5.68
C GLN A 359 38.16 10.05 -5.57
N PRO A 360 39.38 10.27 -6.08
CA PRO A 360 40.04 11.56 -5.99
C PRO A 360 39.40 12.59 -6.91
N GLN A 361 39.23 13.80 -6.37
CA GLN A 361 38.91 15.02 -7.09
C GLN A 361 40.20 15.81 -7.28
N VAL A 362 40.54 16.16 -8.52
CA VAL A 362 41.83 16.76 -8.85
C VAL A 362 41.71 18.11 -9.53
N ALA A 363 42.64 19.01 -9.21
CA ALA A 363 42.76 20.30 -9.87
C ALA A 363 43.23 20.10 -11.31
N LEU A 364 42.49 20.67 -12.27
CA LEU A 364 42.76 20.50 -13.69
C LEU A 364 44.05 21.21 -14.18
N ALA A 365 44.48 22.25 -13.44
CA ALA A 365 45.65 23.06 -13.77
C ALA A 365 46.98 22.41 -13.32
N GLY A 366 47.03 21.87 -12.09
CA GLY A 366 48.25 21.34 -11.47
C GLY A 366 48.21 19.85 -11.11
N GLY A 367 47.07 19.19 -11.32
CA GLY A 367 46.87 17.79 -10.91
C GLY A 367 46.97 17.57 -9.40
N GLU A 368 46.74 18.62 -8.61
CA GLU A 368 46.69 18.57 -7.14
C GLU A 368 45.43 17.89 -6.65
N LEU A 369 45.50 17.23 -5.48
CA LEU A 369 44.31 16.64 -4.87
C LEU A 369 43.49 17.76 -4.21
N CYS A 370 42.25 17.96 -4.67
CA CYS A 370 41.31 18.93 -4.09
C CYS A 370 40.41 18.31 -3.02
N GLY A 371 40.22 16.99 -3.05
CA GLY A 371 39.32 16.26 -2.16
C GLY A 371 39.16 14.82 -2.63
N VAL A 372 38.38 14.05 -1.88
CA VAL A 372 37.98 12.69 -2.26
C VAL A 372 36.50 12.50 -2.01
N GLU A 373 35.80 11.82 -2.91
CA GLU A 373 34.41 11.41 -2.69
C GLU A 373 34.39 10.02 -2.06
N ALA A 374 33.69 9.89 -0.94
CA ALA A 374 33.48 8.62 -0.25
C ALA A 374 32.26 7.89 -0.83
N LEU A 375 32.54 6.77 -1.49
CA LEU A 375 31.58 5.94 -2.19
C LEU A 375 31.42 4.61 -1.46
N VAL A 376 30.26 4.40 -0.88
CA VAL A 376 29.94 3.15 -0.17
C VAL A 376 29.99 1.95 -1.11
N ARG A 377 30.49 0.83 -0.61
CA ARG A 377 30.49 -0.45 -1.29
C ARG A 377 30.01 -1.51 -0.33
N TRP A 378 29.23 -2.44 -0.84
CA TRP A 378 28.76 -3.57 -0.06
C TRP A 378 29.49 -4.83 -0.51
N ARG A 379 30.31 -5.39 0.39
CA ARG A 379 31.04 -6.63 0.18
C ARG A 379 30.15 -7.81 0.54
N HIS A 380 29.32 -8.22 -0.40
CA HIS A 380 28.40 -9.32 -0.20
C HIS A 380 29.13 -10.69 -0.26
N PRO A 381 28.91 -11.62 0.69
CA PRO A 381 29.61 -12.91 0.73
C PRO A 381 29.45 -13.78 -0.53
N GLN A 382 28.31 -13.66 -1.22
CA GLN A 382 27.97 -14.49 -2.39
C GLN A 382 28.06 -13.72 -3.71
N LEU A 383 27.79 -12.41 -3.68
CA LEU A 383 27.69 -11.58 -4.90
C LEU A 383 28.97 -10.77 -5.17
N GLY A 384 29.92 -10.79 -4.22
CA GLY A 384 31.09 -9.93 -4.29
C GLY A 384 30.75 -8.48 -4.00
N LEU A 385 31.38 -7.55 -4.71
CA LEU A 385 31.20 -6.13 -4.49
C LEU A 385 29.93 -5.63 -5.19
N VAL A 386 28.89 -5.33 -4.42
CA VAL A 386 27.61 -4.82 -4.93
C VAL A 386 27.71 -3.28 -5.05
N PRO A 387 27.36 -2.69 -6.21
CA PRO A 387 27.46 -1.25 -6.43
C PRO A 387 26.30 -0.48 -5.74
N PRO A 388 26.50 0.80 -5.39
CA PRO A 388 25.45 1.65 -4.77
C PRO A 388 24.12 1.69 -5.51
N SER A 389 24.15 1.67 -6.85
CA SER A 389 22.95 1.69 -7.69
C SER A 389 21.95 0.58 -7.37
N ASP A 390 22.43 -0.54 -6.83
CA ASP A 390 21.63 -1.74 -6.64
C ASP A 390 21.00 -1.80 -5.24
N PHE A 391 21.63 -1.17 -4.24
CA PHE A 391 21.19 -1.26 -2.84
C PHE A 391 20.78 0.07 -2.19
N ILE A 392 21.19 1.23 -2.72
CA ILE A 392 20.75 2.53 -2.19
C ILE A 392 19.24 2.74 -2.38
N PRO A 393 18.64 2.47 -3.57
CA PRO A 393 17.18 2.57 -3.72
C PRO A 393 16.42 1.64 -2.77
N LEU A 394 16.98 0.44 -2.55
CA LEU A 394 16.43 -0.51 -1.58
C LEU A 394 16.50 0.03 -0.15
N ALA A 395 17.61 0.65 0.22
CA ALA A 395 17.80 1.25 1.54
C ALA A 395 16.80 2.40 1.79
N GLU A 396 16.51 3.21 0.77
CA GLU A 396 15.54 4.30 0.86
C GLU A 396 14.11 3.79 1.04
N GLU A 397 13.69 2.81 0.24
CA GLU A 397 12.33 2.24 0.32
C GLU A 397 12.06 1.51 1.65
N THR A 398 13.09 0.91 2.24
CA THR A 398 12.99 0.10 3.47
C THR A 398 13.32 0.88 4.75
N GLY A 399 13.70 2.16 4.61
CA GLY A 399 14.12 3.01 5.72
C GLY A 399 15.51 2.70 6.29
N LEU A 400 16.27 1.78 5.68
CA LEU A 400 17.66 1.46 6.06
C LEU A 400 18.64 2.57 5.68
N ILE A 401 18.25 3.54 4.85
CA ILE A 401 19.12 4.64 4.41
C ILE A 401 19.64 5.51 5.57
N GLY A 402 18.85 5.66 6.65
CA GLY A 402 19.28 6.38 7.86
C GLY A 402 20.49 5.70 8.52
N PRO A 403 20.33 4.47 9.04
CA PRO A 403 21.42 3.70 9.63
C PRO A 403 22.64 3.53 8.70
N LEU A 404 22.40 3.30 7.40
CA LEU A 404 23.46 3.19 6.40
C LEU A 404 24.27 4.48 6.29
N GLY A 405 23.61 5.63 6.12
CA GLY A 405 24.32 6.88 5.96
C GLY A 405 24.98 7.38 7.25
N ASP A 406 24.45 7.04 8.43
CA ASP A 406 25.14 7.28 9.71
C ASP A 406 26.46 6.50 9.79
N TRP A 407 26.46 5.24 9.33
CA TRP A 407 27.69 4.44 9.23
C TRP A 407 28.68 5.06 8.22
N VAL A 408 28.21 5.46 7.03
CA VAL A 408 29.05 6.09 6.00
C VAL A 408 29.70 7.38 6.52
N LEU A 409 28.92 8.27 7.16
CA LEU A 409 29.44 9.52 7.72
C LEU A 409 30.49 9.25 8.81
N ALA A 410 30.23 8.30 9.70
CA ALA A 410 31.17 7.95 10.77
C ALA A 410 32.49 7.40 10.21
N GLU A 411 32.42 6.50 9.23
CA GLU A 411 33.59 5.89 8.62
C GLU A 411 34.39 6.88 7.76
N ALA A 412 33.71 7.77 7.03
CA ALA A 412 34.36 8.85 6.28
C ALA A 412 35.13 9.80 7.22
N CYS A 413 34.51 10.20 8.34
CA CYS A 413 35.18 11.04 9.35
C CYS A 413 36.36 10.32 10.00
N ARG A 414 36.19 9.04 10.34
CA ARG A 414 37.26 8.21 10.94
C ARG A 414 38.45 8.08 9.99
N GLN A 415 38.20 7.80 8.72
CA GLN A 415 39.26 7.61 7.73
C GLN A 415 39.99 8.93 7.41
N LEU A 416 39.27 10.04 7.31
CA LEU A 416 39.89 11.35 7.14
C LEU A 416 40.82 11.71 8.30
N ALA A 417 40.37 11.48 9.54
CA ALA A 417 41.21 11.69 10.73
C ALA A 417 42.48 10.81 10.72
N LEU A 418 42.35 9.56 10.24
CA LEU A 418 43.48 8.65 10.10
C LEU A 418 44.51 9.16 9.09
N TRP A 419 44.07 9.62 7.91
CA TRP A 419 44.96 10.20 6.90
C TRP A 419 45.68 11.46 7.42
N GLN A 420 44.95 12.33 8.12
CA GLN A 420 45.54 13.53 8.74
C GLN A 420 46.60 13.16 9.79
N ALA A 421 46.34 12.14 10.62
CA ALA A 421 47.30 11.64 11.60
C ALA A 421 48.54 10.98 10.96
N GLN A 422 48.41 10.40 9.77
CA GLN A 422 49.50 9.84 8.98
C GLN A 422 50.29 10.91 8.19
N GLY A 423 49.87 12.17 8.23
CA GLY A 423 50.50 13.26 7.49
C GLY A 423 50.14 13.29 5.99
N LEU A 424 49.12 12.55 5.57
CA LEU A 424 48.60 12.59 4.20
C LEU A 424 47.76 13.85 4.00
N ALA A 425 48.07 14.59 2.94
CA ALA A 425 47.38 15.83 2.59
C ALA A 425 46.06 15.54 1.86
N VAL A 426 45.07 15.02 2.58
CA VAL A 426 43.68 14.91 2.09
C VAL A 426 42.89 16.10 2.62
N PRO A 427 42.62 17.13 1.79
CA PRO A 427 42.02 18.38 2.26
C PRO A 427 40.54 18.24 2.62
N ARG A 428 39.83 17.31 1.96
CA ARG A 428 38.37 17.19 2.05
C ARG A 428 37.89 15.78 1.75
N VAL A 429 36.85 15.32 2.45
CA VAL A 429 36.05 14.14 2.10
C VAL A 429 34.61 14.57 1.81
N ALA A 430 34.10 14.19 0.65
CA ALA A 430 32.72 14.42 0.24
C ALA A 430 31.87 13.16 0.49
N VAL A 431 30.66 13.34 1.03
CA VAL A 431 29.75 12.25 1.38
C VAL A 431 28.35 12.53 0.84
N ASN A 432 27.83 11.60 0.05
CA ASN A 432 26.46 11.65 -0.45
C ASN A 432 25.42 11.44 0.65
N LEU A 433 24.36 12.23 0.60
CA LEU A 433 23.28 12.18 1.56
C LEU A 433 21.92 12.10 0.86
N SER A 434 21.08 11.16 1.31
CA SER A 434 19.70 11.05 0.80
C SER A 434 18.79 12.15 1.37
N ALA A 435 17.79 12.56 0.58
CA ALA A 435 16.74 13.48 1.01
C ALA A 435 16.03 13.03 2.30
N LEU A 436 15.84 11.71 2.46
CA LEU A 436 15.17 11.12 3.62
C LEU A 436 15.97 11.33 4.92
N GLN A 437 17.29 11.35 4.85
CA GLN A 437 18.14 11.56 6.03
C GLN A 437 18.06 12.99 6.55
N LEU A 438 17.85 13.97 5.66
CA LEU A 438 17.69 15.38 6.06
C LEU A 438 16.40 15.63 6.82
N GLN A 439 15.37 14.82 6.59
CA GLN A 439 14.10 14.93 7.28
C GLN A 439 14.14 14.42 8.73
N GLN A 440 15.20 13.70 9.14
CA GLN A 440 15.32 13.12 10.49
C GLN A 440 15.58 14.16 11.60
N GLY A 441 15.78 15.44 11.25
CA GLY A 441 15.76 16.58 12.18
C GLY A 441 17.00 16.76 13.07
N ASP A 442 17.70 15.67 13.39
CA ASP A 442 18.89 15.61 14.25
C ASP A 442 20.22 15.45 13.48
N LEU A 443 20.18 15.42 12.15
CA LEU A 443 21.36 15.22 11.30
C LEU A 443 22.50 16.19 11.59
N VAL A 444 22.18 17.48 11.78
CA VAL A 444 23.18 18.53 12.01
C VAL A 444 23.97 18.23 13.28
N GLU A 445 23.26 17.86 14.34
CA GLU A 445 23.82 17.47 15.63
C GLU A 445 24.68 16.21 15.51
N ARG A 446 24.25 15.22 14.71
CA ARG A 446 25.03 14.02 14.43
C ARG A 446 26.35 14.32 13.72
N ILE A 447 26.32 15.13 12.66
CA ILE A 447 27.53 15.54 11.90
C ILE A 447 28.50 16.28 12.83
N VAL A 448 28.01 17.20 13.67
CA VAL A 448 28.83 17.89 14.68
C VAL A 448 29.46 16.91 15.67
N GLY A 449 28.67 15.94 16.14
CA GLY A 449 29.13 14.89 17.05
C GLY A 449 30.27 14.07 16.43
N LEU A 450 30.13 13.67 15.17
CA LEU A 450 31.14 12.89 14.44
C LEU A 450 32.42 13.69 14.19
N ALA A 451 32.30 14.93 13.70
CA ALA A 451 33.45 15.79 13.45
C ALA A 451 34.26 16.02 14.74
N ARG A 452 33.58 16.30 15.86
CA ARG A 452 34.22 16.45 17.17
C ARG A 452 34.86 15.15 17.67
N ARG A 453 34.16 14.02 17.53
CA ARG A 453 34.64 12.71 17.98
C ARG A 453 35.94 12.30 17.29
N HIS A 454 36.06 12.60 16.00
CA HIS A 454 37.22 12.24 15.18
C HIS A 454 38.26 13.37 15.06
N GLY A 455 38.00 14.55 15.64
CA GLY A 455 38.95 15.66 15.66
C GLY A 455 39.18 16.32 14.29
N ILE A 456 38.25 16.16 13.34
CA ILE A 456 38.37 16.76 12.01
C ILE A 456 37.76 18.16 11.99
N ALA A 457 38.36 19.06 11.20
CA ALA A 457 37.77 20.37 10.95
C ALA A 457 36.47 20.20 10.13
N PRO A 458 35.36 20.88 10.49
CA PRO A 458 34.11 20.78 9.73
C PRO A 458 34.27 21.13 8.25
N ALA A 459 35.19 22.04 7.89
CA ALA A 459 35.50 22.43 6.52
C ALA A 459 36.14 21.32 5.67
N ALA A 460 36.65 20.27 6.31
CA ALA A 460 37.19 19.10 5.64
C ALA A 460 36.09 18.07 5.30
N LEU A 461 34.83 18.32 5.69
CA LEU A 461 33.68 17.51 5.31
C LEU A 461 32.81 18.28 4.31
N GLU A 462 32.48 17.64 3.20
CA GLU A 462 31.51 18.13 2.21
C GLU A 462 30.32 17.18 2.15
N ILE A 463 29.11 17.74 2.19
CA ILE A 463 27.87 16.98 2.07
C ILE A 463 27.30 17.21 0.67
N GLU A 464 27.08 16.12 -0.05
CA GLU A 464 26.58 16.13 -1.43
C GLU A 464 25.11 15.69 -1.46
N LEU A 465 24.32 16.43 -2.24
CA LEU A 465 22.91 16.15 -2.45
C LEU A 465 22.55 16.29 -3.92
N THR A 466 21.77 15.34 -4.44
CA THR A 466 21.25 15.45 -5.80
C THR A 466 20.33 16.67 -5.96
N GLU A 467 20.33 17.25 -7.15
CA GLU A 467 19.44 18.36 -7.52
C GLU A 467 17.96 18.07 -7.17
N SER A 468 17.49 16.86 -7.51
CA SER A 468 16.11 16.44 -7.26
C SER A 468 15.76 16.38 -5.77
N ALA A 469 16.71 15.95 -4.91
CA ALA A 469 16.53 15.90 -3.46
C ALA A 469 16.31 17.30 -2.88
N VAL A 470 17.05 18.29 -3.36
CA VAL A 470 16.93 19.68 -2.90
C VAL A 470 15.61 20.31 -3.34
N MET A 471 15.16 20.05 -4.57
CA MET A 471 13.93 20.62 -5.11
C MET A 471 12.65 20.04 -4.49
N ALA A 472 12.73 18.90 -3.80
CA ALA A 472 11.59 18.31 -3.12
C ALA A 472 11.06 19.17 -1.95
N ASN A 473 11.93 19.90 -1.24
CA ASN A 473 11.55 20.80 -0.14
C ASN A 473 12.58 21.93 0.06
N PRO A 474 12.64 22.92 -0.83
CA PRO A 474 13.74 23.88 -0.90
C PRO A 474 13.85 24.78 0.35
N GLU A 475 12.74 25.17 0.98
CA GLU A 475 12.75 26.03 2.18
C GLU A 475 13.29 25.29 3.42
N TYR A 476 12.94 24.01 3.57
CA TYR A 476 13.47 23.20 4.66
C TYR A 476 14.96 22.93 4.46
N ILE A 477 15.35 22.50 3.25
CA ILE A 477 16.73 22.16 2.91
C ILE A 477 17.64 23.38 3.05
N SER A 478 17.20 24.56 2.60
CA SER A 478 17.93 25.83 2.76
C SER A 478 18.26 26.13 4.23
N ARG A 479 17.32 25.86 5.17
CA ARG A 479 17.57 26.04 6.61
C ARG A 479 18.60 25.05 7.14
N VAL A 480 18.54 23.79 6.71
CA VAL A 480 19.51 22.76 7.13
C VAL A 480 20.90 23.09 6.59
N PHE A 481 21.01 23.46 5.31
CA PHE A 481 22.29 23.86 4.70
C PHE A 481 22.88 25.09 5.39
N ALA A 482 22.06 26.10 5.71
CA ALA A 482 22.53 27.26 6.46
C ALA A 482 23.11 26.86 7.83
N ARG A 483 22.48 25.91 8.53
CA ARG A 483 23.00 25.40 9.81
C ARG A 483 24.32 24.66 9.64
N LEU A 484 24.44 23.79 8.63
CA LEU A 484 25.68 23.06 8.34
C LEU A 484 26.83 23.99 7.93
N ARG A 485 26.54 24.97 7.07
CA ARG A 485 27.54 25.96 6.62
C ARG A 485 28.01 26.86 7.77
N ASN A 486 27.11 27.25 8.68
CA ASN A 486 27.48 28.00 9.89
C ASN A 486 28.43 27.22 10.81
N LEU A 487 28.44 25.90 10.71
CA LEU A 487 29.38 25.03 11.43
C LEU A 487 30.70 24.85 10.68
N GLY A 488 30.77 25.33 9.44
CA GLY A 488 31.93 25.21 8.54
C GLY A 488 31.88 24.01 7.61
N VAL A 489 30.82 23.19 7.61
CA VAL A 489 30.66 22.07 6.66
C VAL A 489 30.38 22.61 5.27
N ARG A 490 31.04 22.07 4.25
CA ARG A 490 30.80 22.45 2.85
C ARG A 490 29.58 21.74 2.29
N ILE A 491 28.87 22.38 1.38
CA ILE A 491 27.69 21.80 0.74
C ILE A 491 27.87 21.81 -0.78
N ALA A 492 27.65 20.65 -1.40
CA ALA A 492 27.65 20.47 -2.84
C ALA A 492 26.29 20.03 -3.37
N ILE A 493 25.94 20.50 -4.56
CA ILE A 493 24.82 19.96 -5.34
C ILE A 493 25.37 18.99 -6.38
N ASP A 494 24.85 17.77 -6.37
CA ASP A 494 25.21 16.67 -7.26
C ASP A 494 24.19 16.47 -8.40
N ASP A 495 24.62 15.77 -9.45
CA ASP A 495 23.83 15.45 -10.66
C ASP A 495 23.19 16.68 -11.33
N PHE A 496 23.83 17.86 -11.26
CA PHE A 496 23.21 19.10 -11.71
C PHE A 496 23.03 19.15 -13.23
N GLY A 497 21.81 19.49 -13.66
CA GLY A 497 21.43 19.62 -15.07
C GLY A 497 20.51 18.51 -15.57
N THR A 498 20.31 17.44 -14.78
CA THR A 498 19.41 16.33 -15.12
C THR A 498 17.94 16.61 -14.76
N GLY A 499 17.69 17.64 -13.93
CA GLY A 499 16.36 18.04 -13.44
C GLY A 499 15.87 19.42 -13.91
N TYR A 500 14.69 19.81 -13.43
CA TYR A 500 14.11 21.14 -13.66
C TYR A 500 14.54 22.12 -12.57
N SER A 501 15.77 22.62 -12.63
CA SER A 501 16.24 23.64 -11.69
C SER A 501 15.57 25.00 -11.93
N SER A 502 14.98 25.54 -10.87
CA SER A 502 14.66 26.96 -10.82
C SER A 502 15.89 27.74 -10.35
N LEU A 503 16.49 28.49 -11.28
CA LEU A 503 17.63 29.38 -11.03
C LEU A 503 17.39 30.34 -9.85
N ALA A 504 16.13 30.70 -9.61
CA ALA A 504 15.73 31.55 -8.50
C ALA A 504 15.97 30.89 -7.12
N TYR A 505 15.79 29.57 -7.02
CA TYR A 505 16.08 28.82 -5.79
C TYR A 505 17.57 28.56 -5.63
N LEU A 506 18.27 28.17 -6.71
CA LEU A 506 19.71 27.92 -6.67
C LEU A 506 20.49 29.13 -6.10
N ARG A 507 20.13 30.35 -6.53
CA ARG A 507 20.74 31.59 -6.03
C ARG A 507 20.57 31.82 -4.52
N ARG A 508 19.54 31.23 -3.90
CA ARG A 508 19.23 31.41 -2.46
C ARG A 508 19.80 30.30 -1.59
N LEU A 509 20.29 29.21 -2.19
CA LEU A 509 20.82 28.08 -1.43
C LEU A 509 22.24 28.41 -0.93
N PRO A 510 22.53 28.15 0.36
CA PRO A 510 23.86 28.38 0.92
C PRO A 510 24.78 27.20 0.58
N ILE A 511 25.17 27.10 -0.70
CA ILE A 511 26.04 26.05 -1.25
C ILE A 511 27.42 26.59 -1.61
N ASP A 512 28.39 25.70 -1.73
CA ASP A 512 29.78 26.02 -2.04
C ASP A 512 30.20 25.43 -3.40
N THR A 513 29.70 24.23 -3.73
CA THR A 513 30.13 23.47 -4.89
C THR A 513 28.93 23.05 -5.75
N LEU A 514 29.12 23.06 -7.07
CA LEU A 514 28.17 22.52 -8.03
C LEU A 514 28.88 21.46 -8.87
N LYS A 515 28.34 20.23 -8.87
CA LYS A 515 28.89 19.09 -9.60
C LYS A 515 28.13 18.91 -10.91
N VAL A 516 28.87 18.89 -12.03
CA VAL A 516 28.32 18.69 -13.37
C VAL A 516 28.16 17.20 -13.61
N ASP A 517 26.92 16.78 -13.87
CA ASP A 517 26.58 15.37 -14.06
C ASP A 517 27.38 14.72 -15.20
N ARG A 518 27.82 13.48 -14.94
CA ARG A 518 28.60 12.67 -15.88
C ARG A 518 27.96 12.54 -17.26
N SER A 519 26.63 12.45 -17.35
CA SER A 519 25.92 12.23 -18.62
C SER A 519 26.23 13.30 -19.66
N PHE A 520 26.39 14.56 -19.24
CA PHE A 520 26.79 15.66 -20.12
C PHE A 520 28.29 15.65 -20.41
N VAL A 521 29.13 15.33 -19.43
CA VAL A 521 30.60 15.33 -19.58
C VAL A 521 31.08 14.22 -20.54
N MET A 522 30.42 13.06 -20.53
CA MET A 522 30.81 11.89 -21.33
C MET A 522 30.88 12.17 -22.83
N ASN A 523 29.98 13.00 -23.36
CA ASN A 523 29.90 13.30 -24.81
C ASN A 523 30.29 14.74 -25.16
N ALA A 524 30.67 15.58 -24.19
CA ALA A 524 30.90 17.01 -24.41
C ALA A 524 32.05 17.32 -25.40
N ASP A 525 32.93 16.36 -25.70
CA ASP A 525 33.97 16.50 -26.74
C ASP A 525 33.44 16.25 -28.16
N ARG A 526 32.24 15.70 -28.33
CA ARG A 526 31.69 15.22 -29.62
C ARG A 526 30.29 15.72 -29.93
N ASP A 527 29.47 15.97 -28.90
CA ASP A 527 28.11 16.47 -29.02
C ASP A 527 28.04 17.95 -28.61
N GLU A 528 27.63 18.79 -29.56
CA GLU A 528 27.57 20.25 -29.35
C GLU A 528 26.46 20.66 -28.35
N GLY A 529 25.40 19.86 -28.24
CA GLY A 529 24.33 20.07 -27.27
C GLY A 529 24.83 19.86 -25.85
N ASP A 530 25.46 18.72 -25.58
CA ASP A 530 26.06 18.41 -24.28
C ASP A 530 27.19 19.40 -23.93
N ALA A 531 28.03 19.75 -24.91
CA ALA A 531 29.08 20.76 -24.74
C ALA A 531 28.50 22.13 -24.32
N GLN A 532 27.38 22.54 -24.91
CA GLN A 532 26.72 23.80 -24.58
C GLN A 532 26.09 23.78 -23.18
N ILE A 533 25.54 22.64 -22.76
CA ILE A 533 25.02 22.46 -21.40
C ILE A 533 26.15 22.62 -20.38
N VAL A 534 27.28 21.91 -20.58
CA VAL A 534 28.44 22.00 -19.68
C VAL A 534 28.97 23.44 -19.59
N ARG A 535 29.13 24.15 -20.73
CA ARG A 535 29.54 25.57 -20.74
C ARG A 535 28.58 26.45 -19.95
N THR A 536 27.28 26.23 -20.10
CA THR A 536 26.24 27.00 -19.42
C THR A 536 26.28 26.77 -17.92
N ILE A 537 26.42 25.53 -17.48
CA ILE A 537 26.51 25.18 -16.06
C ILE A 537 27.76 25.79 -15.42
N ILE A 538 28.92 25.69 -16.07
CA ILE A 538 30.17 26.29 -15.57
C ILE A 538 30.04 27.81 -15.46
N ALA A 539 29.52 28.47 -16.50
CA ALA A 539 29.32 29.92 -16.49
C ALA A 539 28.34 30.36 -15.39
N LEU A 540 27.26 29.60 -15.17
CA LEU A 540 26.30 29.85 -14.12
C LEU A 540 26.95 29.75 -12.73
N ALA A 541 27.69 28.67 -12.46
CA ALA A 541 28.37 28.48 -11.19
C ALA A 541 29.35 29.62 -10.89
N HIS A 542 30.15 30.04 -11.88
CA HIS A 542 31.05 31.20 -11.74
C HIS A 542 30.30 32.50 -11.43
N SER A 543 29.15 32.72 -12.08
CA SER A 543 28.31 33.92 -11.83
C SER A 543 27.72 33.95 -10.41
N LEU A 544 27.59 32.77 -9.78
CA LEU A 544 27.11 32.60 -8.41
C LEU A 544 28.26 32.44 -7.40
N HIS A 545 29.52 32.58 -7.84
CA HIS A 545 30.72 32.37 -7.03
C HIS A 545 30.81 30.98 -6.40
N LEU A 546 30.38 29.94 -7.13
CA LEU A 546 30.44 28.55 -6.72
C LEU A 546 31.65 27.85 -7.35
N GLU A 547 32.22 26.89 -6.63
CA GLU A 547 33.20 25.95 -7.19
C GLU A 547 32.49 24.95 -8.12
N VAL A 548 33.20 24.53 -9.17
CA VAL A 548 32.68 23.54 -10.12
C VAL A 548 33.56 22.29 -10.10
N VAL A 549 32.90 21.14 -9.97
CA VAL A 549 33.49 19.82 -10.16
C VAL A 549 32.82 19.15 -11.35
N ALA A 550 33.56 18.78 -12.39
CA ALA A 550 32.99 18.00 -13.49
C ALA A 550 33.26 16.51 -13.29
N GLU A 551 32.19 15.71 -13.37
CA GLU A 551 32.25 14.27 -13.09
C GLU A 551 32.38 13.42 -14.34
N GLY A 552 32.89 12.20 -14.18
CA GLY A 552 32.96 11.22 -15.26
C GLY A 552 33.95 11.55 -16.36
N VAL A 553 35.05 12.24 -16.04
CA VAL A 553 36.14 12.51 -16.99
C VAL A 553 36.93 11.22 -17.25
N GLU A 554 36.88 10.70 -18.47
CA GLU A 554 37.51 9.43 -18.88
C GLU A 554 38.62 9.61 -19.92
N SER A 555 38.74 10.78 -20.56
CA SER A 555 39.74 11.05 -21.60
C SER A 555 40.39 12.43 -21.48
N GLU A 556 41.61 12.54 -22.00
CA GLU A 556 42.33 13.82 -22.08
C GLU A 556 41.60 14.85 -22.95
N ALA A 557 40.82 14.41 -23.95
CA ALA A 557 40.02 15.31 -24.78
C ALA A 557 38.92 16.01 -23.96
N GLN A 558 38.21 15.25 -23.11
CA GLN A 558 37.23 15.80 -22.17
C GLN A 558 37.89 16.74 -21.16
N ALA A 559 39.05 16.36 -20.61
CA ALA A 559 39.81 17.21 -19.70
C ALA A 559 40.26 18.53 -20.35
N ALA A 560 40.73 18.49 -21.60
CA ALA A 560 41.11 19.68 -22.36
C ALA A 560 39.90 20.58 -22.67
N PHE A 561 38.75 20.00 -22.99
CA PHE A 561 37.49 20.73 -23.17
C PHE A 561 37.05 21.42 -21.87
N LEU A 562 37.04 20.70 -20.74
CA LEU A 562 36.69 21.28 -19.45
C LEU A 562 37.66 22.40 -19.04
N ARG A 563 38.95 22.28 -19.40
CA ARG A 563 39.96 23.32 -19.19
C ARG A 563 39.64 24.58 -19.97
N SER A 564 39.26 24.44 -21.24
CA SER A 564 38.92 25.59 -22.09
C SER A 564 37.63 26.29 -21.62
N CYS A 565 36.73 25.56 -20.96
CA CYS A 565 35.53 26.10 -20.32
C CYS A 565 35.81 26.77 -18.96
N GLY A 566 37.03 26.67 -18.43
CA GLY A 566 37.41 27.24 -17.13
C GLY A 566 37.03 26.38 -15.93
N CYS A 567 36.79 25.08 -16.10
CA CYS A 567 36.53 24.17 -14.99
C CYS A 567 37.81 23.96 -14.15
N ALA A 568 37.69 24.10 -12.83
CA ALA A 568 38.84 24.06 -11.92
C ALA A 568 39.14 22.64 -11.39
N THR A 569 38.10 21.87 -11.07
CA THR A 569 38.22 20.55 -10.44
C THR A 569 37.50 19.50 -11.26
N VAL A 570 38.08 18.32 -11.36
CA VAL A 570 37.49 17.20 -12.09
C VAL A 570 37.61 15.89 -11.32
N GLN A 571 36.70 14.98 -11.63
CA GLN A 571 36.66 13.64 -11.08
C GLN A 571 36.33 12.65 -12.21
N GLY A 572 37.02 11.52 -12.26
CA GLY A 572 36.74 10.49 -13.26
C GLY A 572 37.84 9.46 -13.44
N PHE A 573 37.57 8.48 -14.29
CA PHE A 573 38.43 7.31 -14.49
C PHE A 573 39.74 7.62 -15.21
N LEU A 574 39.86 8.79 -15.84
CA LEU A 574 41.15 9.29 -16.36
C LEU A 574 42.21 9.36 -15.25
N TYR A 575 41.80 9.71 -14.03
CA TYR A 575 42.71 9.89 -12.89
C TYR A 575 42.76 8.67 -11.98
N ALA A 576 41.59 8.22 -11.52
CA ALA A 576 41.44 7.00 -10.76
C ALA A 576 39.97 6.55 -10.75
N ARG A 577 39.78 5.23 -10.74
CA ARG A 577 38.52 4.62 -10.29
C ARG A 577 38.39 4.81 -8.78
N PRO A 578 37.21 4.62 -8.18
CA PRO A 578 37.08 4.55 -6.73
C PRO A 578 38.02 3.48 -6.14
N LEU A 579 38.84 3.86 -5.16
CA LEU A 579 39.89 3.02 -4.57
C LEU A 579 39.61 2.73 -3.10
N PRO A 580 39.91 1.54 -2.58
CA PRO A 580 39.96 1.34 -1.13
C PRO A 580 41.05 2.24 -0.51
N ALA A 581 40.90 2.60 0.78
CA ALA A 581 41.81 3.54 1.44
C ALA A 581 43.31 3.24 1.25
N PRO A 582 43.81 2.00 1.41
CA PRO A 582 45.24 1.70 1.21
C PRO A 582 45.73 1.95 -0.23
N ALA A 583 44.86 1.77 -1.23
CA ALA A 583 45.21 2.02 -2.62
C ALA A 583 45.22 3.51 -2.94
N LEU A 584 44.36 4.31 -2.30
CA LEU A 584 44.41 5.76 -2.39
C LEU A 584 45.70 6.30 -1.75
N GLU A 585 46.13 5.76 -0.61
CA GLU A 585 47.38 6.12 0.06
C GLU A 585 48.61 5.89 -0.84
N ALA A 586 48.64 4.76 -1.54
CA ALA A 586 49.67 4.46 -2.54
C ALA A 586 49.61 5.44 -3.72
N TRP A 587 48.41 5.71 -4.25
CA TRP A 587 48.20 6.65 -5.35
C TRP A 587 48.68 8.07 -5.01
N LEU A 588 48.47 8.53 -3.78
CA LEU A 588 48.98 9.82 -3.31
C LEU A 588 50.51 9.84 -3.24
N SER A 589 51.10 8.79 -2.69
CA SER A 589 52.55 8.66 -2.54
C SER A 589 53.27 8.68 -3.90
N GLU A 590 52.72 7.99 -4.91
CA GLU A 590 53.28 7.98 -6.27
C GLU A 590 53.23 9.36 -6.93
N ARG A 591 52.13 10.11 -6.76
CA ARG A 591 52.00 11.46 -7.34
C ARG A 591 52.91 12.47 -6.66
N ASP A 592 53.07 12.39 -5.35
CA ASP A 592 54.00 13.24 -4.62
C ASP A 592 55.45 12.99 -5.07
N ALA A 593 55.81 11.72 -5.34
CA ALA A 593 57.10 11.37 -5.91
C ALA A 593 57.29 11.92 -7.34
N GLN A 594 56.27 11.79 -8.21
CA GLN A 594 56.29 12.32 -9.57
C GLN A 594 56.40 13.84 -9.61
N ARG A 595 55.70 14.56 -8.73
CA ARG A 595 55.84 16.03 -8.62
C ARG A 595 57.23 16.45 -8.17
N ARG A 596 57.81 15.75 -7.19
CA ARG A 596 59.18 16.03 -6.74
C ARG A 596 60.22 15.74 -7.82
N ALA A 597 60.01 14.70 -8.63
CA ALA A 597 60.88 14.38 -9.77
C ALA A 597 60.77 15.42 -10.90
N GLY A 598 59.56 15.85 -11.26
CA GLY A 598 59.34 16.88 -12.30
C GLY A 598 59.76 18.29 -11.89
N ALA A 599 59.76 18.61 -10.59
CA ALA A 599 60.26 19.88 -10.07
C ALA A 599 61.80 19.94 -10.02
N GLY A 600 62.50 18.79 -10.02
CA GLY A 600 63.96 18.71 -9.97
C GLY A 600 64.67 18.90 -11.32
N GLU A 601 63.96 18.87 -12.44
CA GLU A 601 64.56 19.04 -13.78
C GLU A 601 64.68 20.50 -14.25
N PHE A 602 64.17 21.47 -13.48
CA PHE A 602 64.20 22.89 -13.86
C PHE A 602 65.20 23.77 -13.08
N ASP A 603 65.95 23.23 -12.11
CA ASP A 603 66.81 24.02 -11.20
C ASP A 603 68.32 23.77 -11.35
N ASP A 604 68.78 23.12 -12.44
CA ASP A 604 70.21 22.90 -12.73
C ASP A 604 70.68 23.42 -14.10
N SER A 605 70.23 24.64 -14.46
CA SER A 605 70.80 25.37 -15.60
C SER A 605 70.79 26.89 -15.38
N GLY A 606 71.51 27.37 -14.37
CA GLY A 606 71.50 28.79 -14.09
C GLY A 606 72.43 29.34 -13.04
N ASP A 607 73.67 28.84 -12.87
CA ASP A 607 74.72 29.70 -12.30
C ASP A 607 76.15 29.26 -12.66
N SER A 608 76.69 29.86 -13.73
CA SER A 608 78.14 29.96 -13.92
C SER A 608 78.47 31.31 -14.56
N GLY A 609 78.18 32.40 -13.84
CA GLY A 609 78.54 33.77 -14.22
C GLY A 609 79.34 34.45 -13.11
N GLY A 610 80.64 34.15 -13.00
CA GLY A 610 81.49 34.67 -11.93
C GLY A 610 82.98 34.82 -12.27
N SER A 611 83.32 35.97 -12.86
CA SER A 611 84.58 36.72 -12.72
C SER A 611 85.93 36.08 -13.10
N SER A 612 86.52 36.57 -14.20
CA SER A 612 87.94 36.94 -14.25
C SER A 612 88.23 37.78 -15.50
N GLY A 613 88.72 39.01 -15.31
CA GLY A 613 89.58 39.69 -16.28
C GLY A 613 90.77 40.28 -15.53
N PRO A 614 91.72 40.97 -16.18
CA PRO A 614 92.12 40.92 -17.60
C PRO A 614 93.65 40.69 -17.75
N GLY A 615 94.14 40.37 -18.96
CA GLY A 615 95.55 40.60 -19.29
C GLY A 615 96.18 39.71 -20.38
N GLY A 616 96.77 40.36 -21.38
CA GLY A 616 97.80 39.81 -22.29
C GLY A 616 97.22 39.15 -23.55
N GLU A 617 97.20 39.83 -24.70
CA GLU A 617 98.29 39.98 -25.67
C GLU A 617 98.30 38.87 -26.76
N LEU A 618 98.29 39.34 -28.02
CA LEU A 618 98.92 38.74 -29.23
C LEU A 618 98.20 37.52 -29.85
N SER A 619 97.57 37.66 -31.02
CA SER A 619 98.16 37.75 -32.39
C SER A 619 98.27 36.38 -33.10
N PHE A 620 97.48 36.25 -34.19
CA PHE A 620 97.72 35.46 -35.41
C PHE A 620 97.88 33.93 -35.31
N ALA A 621 96.91 33.18 -35.85
CA ALA A 621 96.94 32.58 -37.19
C ALA A 621 95.65 31.80 -37.45
#